data_AF-A0A3N4Q0Q1-F1
#
_entry.id   AF-A0A3N4Q0Q1-F1
#
_cell.length_a   1.000
_cell.length_b   1.000
_cell.length_c   1.000
_cell.angle_alpha   90.00
_cell.angle_beta   90.00
_cell.angle_gamma   90.00
#
_symmetry.space_group_name_H-M   'P 1'
#
loop_
_entity.id
_entity.type
_entity.pdbx_description
1 polymer ?
#
loop_
_entity_poly.entity_id
_entity_poly.type
_entity_poly.pdbx_seq_one_letter_code
_entity_poly.pdbx_strand_id
1 'polypeptide(L)'
;MTGKKAVKTSAFKYDPVTSEVSLITDLKFVYRSGSFQLDANQHGEEDLIAITGVRKGENKLEFSAEANGKPVNFELTGNHSIDNLFFDIIAGFNGPIPASPDDLDKIEVVFQDGDLSAFYIYKKMLKSGEYQLLDALRIIRETDGLFLVRQKPFRKIKLSKVYPESNVIACESIDGERYGFTLDVNEAVLGLINRLFLQLKIDGMQKTP
;
A
#
# COMPACT_ATOMS: atom_id res chain seq x y z
N MET A 1 8.94 -9.26 27.05
CA MET A 1 9.54 -10.06 25.95
C MET A 1 9.79 -9.14 24.77
N THR A 2 10.82 -9.37 23.97
CA THR A 2 11.16 -8.53 22.82
C THR A 2 11.04 -9.34 21.53
N GLY A 3 10.19 -8.91 20.59
CA GLY A 3 10.10 -9.49 19.26
C GLY A 3 10.92 -8.66 18.28
N LYS A 4 11.95 -9.25 17.67
CA LYS A 4 12.76 -8.60 16.62
C LYS A 4 12.44 -9.23 15.27
N LYS A 5 12.14 -8.41 14.26
CA LYS A 5 11.84 -8.90 12.90
C LYS A 5 12.50 -8.00 11.85
N ALA A 6 13.16 -8.61 10.89
CA ALA A 6 13.64 -7.93 9.70
C ALA A 6 12.54 -8.02 8.64
N VAL A 7 12.17 -6.88 8.04
CA VAL A 7 11.12 -6.81 7.01
C VAL A 7 11.59 -7.51 5.75
N LYS A 8 10.74 -8.37 5.19
CA LYS A 8 10.97 -9.07 3.91
C LYS A 8 10.00 -8.62 2.84
N THR A 9 8.74 -8.41 3.22
CA THR A 9 7.71 -7.94 2.30
C THR A 9 6.98 -6.76 2.89
N SER A 10 6.68 -5.82 1.99
CA SER A 10 5.93 -4.62 2.33
C SER A 10 4.72 -4.49 1.43
N ALA A 11 3.56 -4.14 1.98
CA ALA A 11 2.39 -3.86 1.17
C ALA A 11 1.53 -2.73 1.76
N PHE A 12 1.00 -1.90 0.86
CA PHE A 12 -0.04 -0.93 1.16
C PHE A 12 -1.37 -1.48 0.67
N LYS A 13 -2.40 -1.44 1.51
CA LYS A 13 -3.76 -1.80 1.15
C LYS A 13 -4.70 -0.70 1.56
N TYR A 14 -5.70 -0.47 0.72
CA TYR A 14 -6.79 0.44 1.00
C TYR A 14 -8.12 -0.17 0.58
N ASP A 15 -9.09 -0.19 1.48
CA ASP A 15 -10.47 -0.56 1.17
C ASP A 15 -11.45 0.55 1.60
N PRO A 16 -12.13 1.22 0.66
CA PRO A 16 -13.05 2.30 0.98
C PRO A 16 -14.27 1.80 1.76
N VAL A 17 -14.66 0.53 1.60
CA VAL A 17 -15.83 -0.06 2.28
C VAL A 17 -15.69 0.00 3.79
N THR A 18 -14.47 -0.28 4.28
CA THR A 18 -14.13 -0.25 5.71
C THR A 18 -13.40 1.03 6.12
N SER A 19 -13.15 1.94 5.16
CA SER A 19 -12.31 3.13 5.34
C SER A 19 -10.95 2.80 5.97
N GLU A 20 -10.37 1.69 5.53
CA GLU A 20 -9.20 1.09 6.15
C GLU A 20 -7.97 1.25 5.28
N VAL A 21 -6.87 1.71 5.89
CA VAL A 21 -5.52 1.57 5.32
C VAL A 21 -4.77 0.51 6.10
N SER A 22 -4.29 -0.51 5.41
CA SER A 22 -3.38 -1.51 6.00
C SER A 22 -1.96 -1.31 5.46
N LEU A 23 -0.98 -1.28 6.35
CA LEU A 23 0.44 -1.30 6.04
C LEU A 23 1.04 -2.61 6.54
N ILE A 24 1.64 -3.37 5.63
CA ILE A 24 2.28 -4.63 5.94
C ILE A 24 3.78 -4.40 5.88
N THR A 25 4.51 -4.73 6.95
CA THR A 25 5.98 -4.74 7.05
C THR A 25 6.40 -6.03 7.77
N ASP A 26 6.05 -7.17 7.20
CA ASP A 26 5.93 -8.49 7.85
C ASP A 26 4.95 -8.59 9.07
N LEU A 27 4.59 -7.46 9.67
CA LEU A 27 3.43 -7.31 10.55
C LEU A 27 2.37 -6.48 9.82
N LYS A 28 1.10 -6.83 9.98
CA LYS A 28 -0.03 -6.08 9.40
C LYS A 28 -0.49 -5.02 10.40
N PHE A 29 -0.30 -3.77 10.05
CA PHE A 29 -0.84 -2.61 10.78
C PHE A 29 -2.09 -2.13 10.07
N VAL A 30 -3.16 -1.90 10.82
CA VAL A 30 -4.46 -1.48 10.31
C VAL A 30 -4.78 -0.12 10.90
N TYR A 31 -4.97 0.87 10.04
CA TYR A 31 -5.49 2.18 10.44
C TYR A 31 -7.01 2.16 10.39
N ARG A 32 -7.63 2.21 11.56
CA ARG A 32 -9.08 2.34 11.71
C ARG A 32 -9.36 3.26 12.91
N SER A 33 -10.37 4.11 12.80
CA SER A 33 -10.82 4.98 13.90
C SER A 33 -9.76 5.92 14.49
N GLY A 34 -8.79 6.37 13.68
CA GLY A 34 -7.86 7.45 14.06
C GLY A 34 -6.51 7.01 14.63
N SER A 35 -6.19 5.70 14.62
CA SER A 35 -4.86 5.21 14.99
C SER A 35 -4.54 3.90 14.28
N PHE A 36 -3.24 3.58 14.18
CA PHE A 36 -2.82 2.24 13.75
C PHE A 36 -2.99 1.24 14.91
N GLN A 37 -3.45 0.05 14.56
CA GLN A 37 -3.52 -1.14 15.41
C GLN A 37 -2.71 -2.26 14.73
N LEU A 38 -2.20 -3.20 15.50
CA LEU A 38 -1.54 -4.40 14.97
C LEU A 38 -2.59 -5.50 14.82
N ASP A 39 -2.66 -6.16 13.67
CA ASP A 39 -3.46 -7.36 13.48
C ASP A 39 -2.64 -8.59 13.93
N ALA A 40 -3.04 -9.18 15.06
CA ALA A 40 -2.37 -10.33 15.67
C ALA A 40 -2.65 -11.64 14.93
N ASN A 41 -3.68 -11.69 14.06
CA ASN A 41 -4.09 -12.88 13.35
C ASN A 41 -4.15 -12.66 11.83
N GLN A 42 -2.98 -12.50 11.23
CA GLN A 42 -2.82 -12.19 9.79
C GLN A 42 -3.39 -13.24 8.82
N HIS A 43 -3.74 -14.44 9.31
CA HIS A 43 -4.21 -15.56 8.50
C HIS A 43 -5.64 -16.02 8.83
N GLY A 44 -6.29 -15.37 9.79
CA GLY A 44 -7.63 -15.73 10.22
C GLY A 44 -8.53 -14.51 10.36
N GLU A 45 -9.48 -14.59 11.29
CA GLU A 45 -10.30 -13.43 11.66
C GLU A 45 -9.42 -12.36 12.29
N GLU A 46 -9.61 -11.13 11.82
CA GLU A 46 -8.85 -9.96 12.24
C GLU A 46 -8.91 -9.77 13.77
N ASP A 47 -7.73 -9.62 14.38
CA ASP A 47 -7.57 -9.40 15.82
C ASP A 47 -6.74 -8.13 16.04
N LEU A 48 -7.43 -6.99 16.13
CA LEU A 48 -6.79 -5.67 16.23
C LEU A 48 -6.41 -5.34 17.68
N ILE A 49 -5.12 -5.39 17.95
CA ILE A 49 -4.54 -4.97 19.22
C ILE A 49 -3.95 -3.57 19.12
N ALA A 50 -4.17 -2.76 20.15
CA ALA A 50 -3.62 -1.41 20.20
C ALA A 50 -2.08 -1.46 20.28
N ILE A 51 -1.43 -0.55 19.55
CA ILE A 51 0.01 -0.30 19.69
C ILE A 51 0.24 1.00 20.47
N THR A 52 1.28 1.02 21.27
CA THR A 52 1.65 2.18 22.11
C THR A 52 3.15 2.44 22.06
N GLY A 53 3.56 3.64 22.44
CA GLY A 53 4.98 4.00 22.51
C GLY A 53 5.70 3.91 21.17
N VAL A 54 5.00 4.17 20.07
CA VAL A 54 5.55 4.08 18.71
C VAL A 54 6.70 5.06 18.54
N ARG A 55 7.87 4.57 18.16
CA ARG A 55 9.09 5.35 17.92
C ARG A 55 9.72 4.92 16.61
N LYS A 56 10.02 5.89 15.75
CA LYS A 56 10.74 5.67 14.50
C LYS A 56 12.22 6.06 14.68
N GLY A 57 13.10 5.11 14.36
CA GLY A 57 14.54 5.33 14.19
C GLY A 57 14.93 5.31 12.71
N GLU A 58 16.21 5.49 12.38
CA GLU A 58 16.68 5.65 10.99
C GLU A 58 16.21 4.53 10.03
N ASN A 59 16.16 3.28 10.50
CA ASN A 59 15.65 2.12 9.74
C ASN A 59 14.76 1.21 10.59
N LYS A 60 14.09 1.77 11.59
CA LYS A 60 13.53 0.98 12.69
C LYS A 60 12.18 1.53 13.13
N LEU A 61 11.26 0.63 13.46
CA LEU A 61 10.03 0.94 14.17
C LEU A 61 9.98 0.15 15.48
N GLU A 62 9.89 0.85 16.59
CA GLU A 62 9.72 0.28 17.92
C GLU A 62 8.33 0.61 18.44
N PHE A 63 7.65 -0.35 19.05
CA PHE A 63 6.35 -0.15 19.69
C PHE A 63 6.07 -1.25 20.71
N SER A 64 5.06 -1.04 21.55
CA SER A 64 4.56 -2.04 22.50
C SER A 64 3.13 -2.42 22.14
N ALA A 65 2.80 -3.71 22.26
CA ALA A 65 1.43 -4.21 22.09
C ALA A 65 1.16 -5.38 23.05
N GLU A 66 -0.10 -5.67 23.32
CA GLU A 66 -0.49 -6.84 24.11
C GLU A 66 -0.69 -8.04 23.19
N ALA A 67 0.14 -9.07 23.35
CA ALA A 67 0.02 -10.33 22.61
C ALA A 67 -0.16 -11.48 23.60
N ASN A 68 -1.24 -12.26 23.45
CA ASN A 68 -1.60 -13.36 24.35
C ASN A 68 -1.67 -12.94 25.84
N GLY A 69 -2.28 -11.78 26.11
CA GLY A 69 -2.43 -11.25 27.47
C GLY A 69 -1.14 -10.74 28.13
N LYS A 70 -0.07 -10.55 27.35
CA LYS A 70 1.22 -10.06 27.86
C LYS A 70 1.73 -8.89 27.03
N PRO A 71 2.34 -7.87 27.67
CA PRO A 71 3.01 -6.80 26.96
C PRO A 71 4.27 -7.32 26.27
N VAL A 72 4.37 -7.08 24.97
CA VAL A 72 5.52 -7.39 24.12
C VAL A 72 6.03 -6.10 23.48
N ASN A 73 7.34 -5.89 23.53
CA ASN A 73 8.00 -4.82 22.79
C ASN A 73 8.45 -5.37 21.45
N PHE A 74 8.01 -4.74 20.38
CA PHE A 74 8.37 -5.10 19.01
C PHE A 74 9.41 -4.13 18.46
N GLU A 75 10.33 -4.67 17.68
CA GLU A 75 11.31 -3.94 16.88
C GLU A 75 11.27 -4.49 15.46
N LEU A 76 10.84 -3.65 14.52
CA LEU A 76 10.92 -3.92 13.09
C LEU A 76 12.13 -3.20 12.51
N THR A 77 12.94 -3.89 11.73
CA THR A 77 14.05 -3.29 10.98
C THR A 77 13.77 -3.37 9.49
N GLY A 78 13.72 -2.21 8.85
CA GLY A 78 13.54 -2.07 7.40
C GLY A 78 14.87 -2.09 6.68
N ASN A 79 14.89 -2.62 5.46
CA ASN A 79 16.08 -2.66 4.61
C ASN A 79 15.91 -1.79 3.36
N HIS A 80 14.68 -1.36 3.08
CA HIS A 80 14.33 -0.61 1.89
C HIS A 80 13.65 0.71 2.23
N SER A 81 13.70 1.68 1.31
CA SER A 81 13.09 2.99 1.49
C SER A 81 11.57 2.91 1.72
N ILE A 82 10.91 1.92 1.13
CA ILE A 82 9.47 1.70 1.33
C ILE A 82 9.13 1.30 2.77
N ASP A 83 9.98 0.49 3.41
CA ASP A 83 9.79 0.07 4.80
C ASP A 83 9.87 1.29 5.73
N ASN A 84 10.85 2.16 5.48
CA ASN A 84 11.01 3.41 6.22
C ASN A 84 9.85 4.38 6.01
N LEU A 85 9.33 4.48 4.79
CA LEU A 85 8.13 5.25 4.52
C LEU A 85 6.95 4.71 5.35
N PHE A 86 6.79 3.39 5.44
CA PHE A 86 5.72 2.80 6.24
C PHE A 86 5.92 3.08 7.73
N PHE A 87 7.15 3.01 8.23
CA PHE A 87 7.45 3.39 9.61
C PHE A 87 7.14 4.86 9.90
N ASP A 88 7.46 5.76 8.98
CA ASP A 88 7.11 7.18 9.08
C ASP A 88 5.59 7.40 9.08
N ILE A 89 4.84 6.65 8.26
CA ILE A 89 3.38 6.71 8.26
C ILE A 89 2.84 6.17 9.59
N ILE A 90 3.30 5.01 10.06
CA ILE A 90 2.79 4.41 11.31
C ILE A 90 3.06 5.32 12.52
N ALA A 91 4.23 5.94 12.59
CA ALA A 91 4.61 6.80 13.72
C ALA A 91 4.00 8.21 13.64
N GLY A 92 3.72 8.72 12.44
CA GLY A 92 3.37 10.13 12.23
C GLY A 92 1.96 10.41 11.70
N PHE A 93 1.23 9.39 11.22
CA PHE A 93 -0.09 9.59 10.66
C PHE A 93 -1.12 9.81 11.76
N ASN A 94 -1.51 11.06 11.92
CA ASN A 94 -2.49 11.52 12.90
C ASN A 94 -3.63 12.18 12.16
N GLY A 95 -4.80 11.55 12.13
CA GLY A 95 -6.01 12.14 11.54
C GLY A 95 -6.92 11.11 10.87
N PRO A 96 -8.24 11.31 10.86
CA PRO A 96 -9.14 10.37 10.22
C PRO A 96 -8.84 10.26 8.72
N ILE A 97 -9.09 9.09 8.15
CA ILE A 97 -9.27 8.95 6.70
C ILE A 97 -10.75 9.26 6.47
N PRO A 98 -11.11 10.46 5.99
CA PRO A 98 -12.50 10.83 5.85
C PRO A 98 -13.14 9.96 4.77
N ALA A 99 -14.30 9.39 5.09
CA ALA A 99 -15.13 8.77 4.08
C ALA A 99 -15.55 9.83 3.05
N SER A 100 -15.41 9.52 1.77
CA SER A 100 -15.88 10.37 0.66
C SER A 100 -16.82 9.58 -0.23
N PRO A 101 -17.90 10.17 -0.76
CA PRO A 101 -18.77 9.51 -1.74
C PRO A 101 -18.04 9.17 -3.05
N ASP A 102 -16.94 9.86 -3.34
CA ASP A 102 -16.08 9.62 -4.52
C ASP A 102 -15.02 8.53 -4.26
N ASP A 103 -15.05 7.92 -3.07
CA ASP A 103 -14.09 6.93 -2.62
C ASP A 103 -14.56 5.51 -2.95
N LEU A 104 -14.20 5.06 -4.14
CA LEU A 104 -14.73 3.84 -4.72
C LEU A 104 -13.66 2.76 -4.92
N ASP A 105 -12.43 3.16 -5.17
CA ASP A 105 -11.39 2.23 -5.59
C ASP A 105 -10.75 1.50 -4.40
N LYS A 106 -10.75 0.17 -4.48
CA LYS A 106 -9.88 -0.64 -3.60
C LYS A 106 -8.51 -0.76 -4.23
N ILE A 107 -7.46 -0.56 -3.42
CA ILE A 107 -6.08 -0.50 -3.88
C ILE A 107 -5.21 -1.45 -3.08
N GLU A 108 -4.32 -2.16 -3.78
CA GLU A 108 -3.27 -2.96 -3.17
C GLU A 108 -1.96 -2.75 -3.92
N VAL A 109 -0.92 -2.33 -3.21
CA VAL A 109 0.43 -2.14 -3.74
C VAL A 109 1.37 -3.03 -2.94
N VAL A 110 2.08 -3.93 -3.62
CA VAL A 110 2.96 -4.93 -3.02
C VAL A 110 4.39 -4.68 -3.46
N PHE A 111 5.28 -4.72 -2.49
CA PHE A 111 6.71 -4.55 -2.65
C PHE A 111 7.44 -5.79 -2.17
N GLN A 112 8.41 -6.22 -2.97
CA GLN A 112 9.30 -7.32 -2.64
C GLN A 112 10.73 -6.82 -2.78
N ASP A 113 11.54 -6.98 -1.74
CA ASP A 113 12.91 -6.49 -1.69
C ASP A 113 13.03 -4.98 -2.05
N GLY A 114 12.02 -4.20 -1.67
CA GLY A 114 11.94 -2.75 -1.90
C GLY A 114 11.37 -2.33 -3.26
N ASP A 115 11.22 -3.25 -4.20
CA ASP A 115 10.75 -2.97 -5.55
C ASP A 115 9.27 -3.28 -5.73
N LEU A 116 8.58 -2.55 -6.62
CA LEU A 116 7.19 -2.83 -6.97
C LEU A 116 7.07 -4.25 -7.53
N SER A 117 6.37 -5.10 -6.81
CA SER A 117 6.04 -6.47 -7.23
C SER A 117 4.65 -6.53 -7.87
N ALA A 118 3.67 -5.83 -7.29
CA ALA A 118 2.34 -5.74 -7.85
C ALA A 118 1.63 -4.45 -7.46
N PHE A 119 0.73 -3.98 -8.34
CA PHE A 119 -0.22 -2.93 -8.05
C PHE A 119 -1.57 -3.32 -8.65
N TYR A 120 -2.57 -3.46 -7.79
CA TYR A 120 -3.94 -3.75 -8.13
C TYR A 120 -4.83 -2.54 -7.81
N ILE A 121 -5.63 -2.15 -8.80
CA ILE A 121 -6.73 -1.19 -8.63
C ILE A 121 -8.00 -1.92 -9.00
N TYR A 122 -8.92 -2.02 -8.05
CA TYR A 122 -10.23 -2.60 -8.24
C TYR A 122 -11.24 -1.47 -8.35
N LYS A 123 -11.67 -1.19 -9.58
CA LYS A 123 -12.69 -0.20 -9.87
C LYS A 123 -14.02 -0.71 -9.35
N LYS A 124 -14.60 -0.01 -8.37
CA LYS A 124 -15.93 -0.34 -7.84
C LYS A 124 -16.92 0.76 -8.19
N MET A 125 -18.20 0.42 -8.11
CA MET A 125 -19.30 1.39 -8.16
C MET A 125 -20.26 1.10 -7.01
N LEU A 126 -20.87 2.14 -6.45
CA LEU A 126 -21.92 1.99 -5.44
C LEU A 126 -23.28 1.84 -6.14
N LYS A 127 -23.90 0.66 -6.02
CA LYS A 127 -25.23 0.38 -6.59
C LYS A 127 -26.13 -0.14 -5.48
N SER A 128 -27.24 0.56 -5.24
CA SER A 128 -28.21 0.21 -4.19
C SER A 128 -27.60 0.07 -2.78
N GLY A 129 -26.57 0.86 -2.47
CA GLY A 129 -25.86 0.81 -1.18
C GLY A 129 -24.79 -0.27 -1.07
N GLU A 130 -24.54 -1.04 -2.15
CA GLU A 130 -23.52 -2.08 -2.19
C GLU A 130 -22.43 -1.75 -3.20
N TYR A 131 -21.17 -2.01 -2.83
CA TYR A 131 -20.04 -1.86 -3.74
C TYR A 131 -19.95 -3.05 -4.69
N GLN A 132 -20.01 -2.78 -6.00
CA GLN A 132 -19.88 -3.79 -7.05
C GLN A 132 -18.61 -3.57 -7.86
N LEU A 133 -17.87 -4.65 -8.14
CA LEU A 133 -16.66 -4.60 -8.97
C LEU A 133 -17.04 -4.33 -10.44
N LEU A 134 -16.51 -3.25 -11.00
CA LEU A 134 -16.69 -2.85 -12.39
C LEU A 134 -15.54 -3.38 -13.26
N ASP A 135 -14.30 -3.14 -12.83
CA ASP A 135 -13.09 -3.53 -13.55
C ASP A 135 -11.92 -3.75 -12.57
N ALA A 136 -10.86 -4.39 -13.05
CA ALA A 136 -9.63 -4.58 -12.28
C ALA A 136 -8.42 -4.33 -13.17
N LEU A 137 -7.58 -3.40 -12.71
CA LEU A 137 -6.33 -3.05 -13.35
C LEU A 137 -5.21 -3.65 -12.55
N ARG A 138 -4.25 -4.28 -13.24
CA ARG A 138 -3.15 -4.98 -12.59
C ARG A 138 -1.85 -4.63 -13.26
N ILE A 139 -0.89 -4.16 -12.48
CA ILE A 139 0.50 -4.05 -12.87
C ILE A 139 1.25 -5.10 -12.06
N ILE A 140 1.98 -5.99 -12.73
CA ILE A 140 2.72 -7.06 -12.07
C ILE A 140 4.16 -7.08 -12.55
N ARG A 141 5.09 -7.36 -11.65
CA ARG A 141 6.48 -7.66 -11.98
C ARG A 141 6.60 -9.12 -12.34
N GLU A 142 7.30 -9.37 -13.44
CA GLU A 142 7.77 -10.68 -13.83
C GLU A 142 9.27 -10.63 -14.09
N THR A 143 9.85 -11.76 -14.45
CA THR A 143 11.29 -11.96 -14.59
C THR A 143 11.97 -10.93 -15.49
N ASP A 144 11.26 -10.45 -16.52
CA ASP A 144 11.80 -9.55 -17.54
C ASP A 144 11.23 -8.12 -17.50
N GLY A 145 10.45 -7.75 -16.48
CA GLY A 145 9.99 -6.37 -16.28
C GLY A 145 8.60 -6.23 -15.65
N LEU A 146 8.05 -5.02 -15.72
CA LEU A 146 6.69 -4.71 -15.28
C LEU A 146 5.70 -4.84 -16.45
N PHE A 147 4.51 -5.38 -16.15
CA PHE A 147 3.47 -5.61 -17.13
C PHE A 147 2.12 -5.09 -16.66
N LEU A 148 1.43 -4.35 -17.53
CA LEU A 148 0.01 -4.06 -17.38
C LEU A 148 -0.81 -5.24 -17.94
N VAL A 149 -1.67 -5.80 -17.10
CA VAL A 149 -2.62 -6.86 -17.48
C VAL A 149 -4.02 -6.27 -17.62
N ARG A 150 -4.55 -6.32 -18.83
CA ARG A 150 -5.95 -5.99 -19.15
C ARG A 150 -6.71 -7.28 -19.36
N GLN A 151 -7.94 -7.38 -18.85
CA GLN A 151 -8.73 -8.61 -18.99
C GLN A 151 -9.64 -8.63 -20.23
N LYS A 152 -10.07 -7.47 -20.74
CA LYS A 152 -11.06 -7.38 -21.83
C LYS A 152 -10.68 -6.30 -22.87
N PRO A 153 -10.20 -6.69 -24.07
CA PRO A 153 -9.64 -8.01 -24.40
C PRO A 153 -8.43 -8.34 -23.52
N PHE A 154 -8.14 -9.63 -23.32
CA PHE A 154 -6.95 -10.02 -22.56
C PHE A 154 -5.69 -9.54 -23.28
N ARG A 155 -4.92 -8.68 -22.61
CA ARG A 155 -3.64 -8.18 -23.11
C ARG A 155 -2.68 -8.01 -21.95
N LYS A 156 -1.42 -8.35 -22.22
CA LYS A 156 -0.32 -8.13 -21.30
C LYS A 156 0.70 -7.25 -22.00
N ILE A 157 0.89 -6.05 -21.46
CA ILE A 157 1.65 -4.98 -22.10
C ILE A 157 2.87 -4.71 -21.26
N LYS A 158 4.06 -4.85 -21.84
CA LYS A 158 5.32 -4.57 -21.14
C LYS A 158 5.48 -3.05 -20.98
N LEU A 159 5.75 -2.64 -19.75
CA LEU A 159 5.83 -1.23 -19.37
C LEU A 159 7.28 -0.78 -19.34
N SER A 160 7.51 0.42 -19.85
CA SER A 160 8.75 1.16 -19.66
C SER A 160 8.69 2.03 -18.41
N LYS A 161 7.50 2.58 -18.06
CA LYS A 161 7.31 3.46 -16.91
C LYS A 161 5.92 3.31 -16.28
N VAL A 162 5.87 3.57 -14.97
CA VAL A 162 4.64 3.76 -14.20
C VAL A 162 4.84 4.94 -13.27
N TYR A 163 3.97 5.94 -13.30
CA TYR A 163 4.17 7.14 -12.49
C TYR A 163 2.83 7.84 -12.18
N PRO A 164 2.75 8.57 -11.06
CA PRO A 164 1.54 9.30 -10.72
C PRO A 164 1.49 10.64 -11.45
N GLU A 165 0.30 11.02 -11.88
CA GLU A 165 -0.06 12.32 -12.45
C GLU A 165 -1.32 12.83 -11.76
N SER A 166 -1.16 13.62 -10.69
CA SER A 166 -2.27 14.07 -9.83
C SER A 166 -3.04 12.88 -9.23
N ASN A 167 -4.24 12.57 -9.76
CA ASN A 167 -5.07 11.42 -9.37
C ASN A 167 -5.05 10.30 -10.41
N VAL A 168 -4.17 10.35 -11.41
CA VAL A 168 -4.04 9.33 -12.44
C VAL A 168 -2.76 8.54 -12.24
N ILE A 169 -2.83 7.21 -12.34
CA ILE A 169 -1.64 6.37 -12.50
C ILE A 169 -1.40 6.21 -14.00
N ALA A 170 -0.35 6.84 -14.50
CA ALA A 170 0.08 6.76 -15.89
C ALA A 170 1.06 5.59 -16.08
N CYS A 171 0.89 4.86 -17.17
CA CYS A 171 1.79 3.80 -17.61
C CYS A 171 2.20 4.04 -19.06
N GLU A 172 3.48 3.94 -19.35
CA GLU A 172 4.02 3.97 -20.72
C GLU A 172 4.50 2.56 -21.09
N SER A 173 4.11 2.07 -22.26
CA SER A 173 4.63 0.81 -22.79
C SER A 173 6.04 1.00 -23.37
N ILE A 174 6.72 -0.11 -23.64
CA ILE A 174 7.99 -0.09 -24.37
C ILE A 174 7.83 0.39 -25.83
N ASP A 175 6.62 0.28 -26.37
CA ASP A 175 6.28 0.66 -27.75
C ASP A 175 5.79 2.13 -27.84
N GLY A 176 5.81 2.87 -26.72
CA GLY A 176 5.40 4.28 -26.65
C GLY A 176 3.90 4.52 -26.48
N GLU A 177 3.10 3.47 -26.26
CA GLU A 177 1.68 3.61 -25.93
C GLU A 177 1.51 4.08 -24.48
N ARG A 178 0.53 4.96 -24.24
CA ARG A 178 0.24 5.48 -22.90
C ARG A 178 -1.12 5.02 -22.41
N TYR A 179 -1.17 4.63 -21.15
CA TYR A 179 -2.35 4.18 -20.42
C TYR A 179 -2.51 5.02 -19.16
N GLY A 180 -3.73 5.45 -18.84
CA GLY A 180 -4.01 6.24 -17.65
C GLY A 180 -5.15 5.62 -16.85
N PHE A 181 -4.98 5.57 -15.54
CA PHE A 181 -5.97 5.07 -14.59
C PHE A 181 -6.27 6.12 -13.55
N THR A 182 -7.39 6.83 -13.71
CA THR A 182 -7.90 7.73 -12.68
C THR A 182 -8.20 6.94 -11.41
N LEU A 183 -7.80 7.45 -10.25
CA LEU A 183 -8.09 6.90 -8.94
C LEU A 183 -9.28 7.65 -8.34
N ASP A 184 -10.31 6.89 -7.97
CA ASP A 184 -11.49 7.39 -7.26
C ASP A 184 -11.31 7.05 -5.77
N VAL A 185 -10.45 7.82 -5.10
CA VAL A 185 -10.11 7.69 -3.67
C VAL A 185 -10.07 9.06 -2.99
N ASN A 186 -10.21 9.11 -1.67
CA ASN A 186 -10.07 10.37 -0.94
C ASN A 186 -8.64 10.95 -1.01
N GLU A 187 -8.53 12.26 -0.76
CA GLU A 187 -7.26 13.02 -0.83
C GLU A 187 -6.16 12.48 0.10
N ALA A 188 -6.51 11.97 1.29
CA ALA A 188 -5.52 11.43 2.22
C ALA A 188 -4.89 10.15 1.65
N VAL A 189 -5.72 9.26 1.09
CA VAL A 189 -5.27 8.02 0.43
C VAL A 189 -4.49 8.34 -0.84
N LEU A 190 -4.96 9.30 -1.65
CA LEU A 190 -4.23 9.74 -2.83
C LEU A 190 -2.83 10.28 -2.48
N GLY A 191 -2.73 11.09 -1.42
CA GLY A 191 -1.46 11.60 -0.91
C GLY A 191 -0.52 10.47 -0.46
N LEU A 192 -1.05 9.44 0.20
CA LEU A 192 -0.27 8.25 0.55
C LEU A 192 0.25 7.53 -0.70
N ILE A 193 -0.62 7.25 -1.68
CA ILE A 193 -0.24 6.59 -2.93
C ILE A 193 0.85 7.38 -3.66
N ASN A 194 0.70 8.69 -3.78
CA ASN A 194 1.71 9.54 -4.40
C ASN A 194 3.07 9.45 -3.67
N ARG A 195 3.06 9.40 -2.33
CA ARG A 195 4.29 9.16 -1.54
C ARG A 195 4.90 7.78 -1.79
N LEU A 196 4.10 6.72 -1.98
CA LEU A 196 4.59 5.39 -2.36
C LEU A 196 5.37 5.45 -3.67
N PHE A 197 4.79 6.12 -4.67
CA PHE A 197 5.38 6.25 -6.00
C PHE A 197 6.69 7.03 -6.00
N LEU A 198 6.88 7.98 -5.09
CA LEU A 198 8.16 8.66 -4.91
C LEU A 198 9.28 7.72 -4.41
N GLN A 199 8.94 6.60 -3.77
CA GLN A 199 9.91 5.61 -3.32
C GLN A 199 10.25 4.56 -4.38
N LEU A 200 9.45 4.49 -5.46
CA LEU A 200 9.67 3.51 -6.51
C LEU A 200 10.95 3.79 -7.27
N LYS A 201 11.90 2.88 -7.16
CA LYS A 201 12.97 2.75 -8.14
C LYS A 201 12.38 1.98 -9.32
N ILE A 202 12.15 2.68 -10.41
CA ILE A 202 11.89 2.02 -11.69
C ILE A 202 13.24 1.92 -12.37
N ASP A 203 13.80 0.71 -12.37
CA ASP A 203 15.06 0.42 -13.04
C ASP A 203 15.02 0.96 -14.48
N GLY A 204 15.94 1.87 -14.80
CA GLY A 204 16.06 2.50 -16.12
C GLY A 204 15.78 4.01 -16.18
N MET A 205 15.49 4.70 -15.07
CA MET A 205 15.34 6.16 -15.09
C MET A 205 16.42 6.91 -14.29
N GLN A 206 17.25 7.67 -15.02
CA GLN A 206 17.96 8.82 -14.47
C GLN A 206 16.94 9.77 -13.84
N LYS A 207 17.25 10.29 -12.66
CA LYS A 207 16.56 11.46 -12.11
C LYS A 207 16.68 12.57 -13.15
N THR A 208 15.59 12.96 -13.79
CA THR A 208 15.57 14.21 -14.55
C THR A 208 15.83 15.35 -13.55
N PRO A 209 16.73 16.30 -13.86
CA PRO A 209 17.16 17.37 -12.95
C PRO A 209 16.01 18.28 -12.49
#